data_AF-X1JPN9-F1
#
_entry.id   AF-X1JPN9-F1
#
_cell.length_a   1.000
_cell.length_b   1.000
_cell.length_c   1.000
_cell.angle_alpha   90.00
_cell.angle_beta   90.00
_cell.angle_gamma   90.00
#
_symmetry.space_group_name_H-M   'P 1'
#
loop_
_entity.id
_entity.type
_entity.pdbx_description
1 polymer ?
#
loop_
_entity_poly.entity_id
_entity_poly.type
_entity_poly.pdbx_seq_one_letter_code
_entity_poly.pdbx_strand_id
1 'polypeptide(L)'
;VAIADQFADESFILGKLQERGKGIRLIQMHKAEQNIAVAAASVLARARFLVKLSNLSEEYSIDLPKGASQAVVQNAKRFVDVHGREKYLGFYSLF
;
A
#
# COMPACT_ATOMS: atom_id res chain seq x y z
N VAL A 1 -0.12 23.19 5.45
CA VAL A 1 -1.07 22.31 6.18
C VAL A 1 -1.31 21.10 5.30
N ALA A 2 -1.27 19.90 5.86
CA ALA A 2 -1.60 18.66 5.15
C ALA A 2 -2.85 18.03 5.80
N ILE A 3 -3.69 17.41 4.99
CA ILE A 3 -4.88 16.69 5.45
C ILE A 3 -4.69 15.22 5.07
N ALA A 4 -4.90 14.33 6.02
CA ALA A 4 -4.85 12.90 5.80
C ALA A 4 -6.10 12.22 6.37
N ASP A 5 -6.51 11.13 5.73
CA ASP A 5 -7.51 10.24 6.30
C ASP A 5 -6.91 9.51 7.50
N GLN A 6 -7.66 9.45 8.59
CA GLN A 6 -7.17 8.84 9.83
C GLN A 6 -7.31 7.31 9.75
N PHE A 7 -6.22 6.63 9.39
CA PHE A 7 -6.16 5.17 9.31
C PHE A 7 -5.34 4.51 10.44
N ALA A 8 -4.68 5.31 11.28
CA ALA A 8 -3.88 4.85 12.42
C ALA A 8 -3.91 5.88 13.55
N ASP A 9 -3.27 5.56 14.68
CA ASP A 9 -3.07 6.51 15.76
C ASP A 9 -2.26 7.72 15.29
N GLU A 10 -2.66 8.92 15.73
CA GLU A 10 -2.05 10.16 15.29
C GLU A 10 -0.55 10.24 15.63
N SER A 11 -0.17 9.74 16.82
CA SER A 11 1.23 9.70 17.25
C SER A 11 2.09 8.78 16.38
N PHE A 12 1.49 7.72 15.83
CA PHE A 12 2.15 6.79 14.92
C PHE A 12 2.46 7.47 13.58
N ILE A 13 1.50 8.20 13.01
CA ILE A 13 1.70 8.91 11.74
C ILE A 13 2.74 10.02 11.90
N LEU A 14 2.66 10.80 12.97
CA LEU A 14 3.64 11.85 13.27
C LEU A 14 5.07 11.29 13.40
N GLY A 15 5.23 10.12 14.02
CA GLY A 15 6.52 9.43 14.12
C GLY A 15 7.07 8.93 12.78
N LYS A 16 6.21 8.77 11.76
CA LYS A 16 6.56 8.29 10.41
C LYS A 16 6.75 9.42 9.40
N LEU A 17 6.44 10.67 9.74
CA LEU A 17 6.48 11.81 8.82
C LEU A 17 7.87 12.19 8.27
N GLN A 18 8.95 11.50 8.68
CA GLN A 18 10.34 11.77 8.26
C GLN A 18 10.72 13.25 8.45
N GLU A 19 11.91 13.67 7.99
CA GLU A 19 12.38 15.06 8.20
C GLU A 19 11.50 16.11 7.50
N ARG A 20 10.92 15.77 6.34
CA ARG A 20 10.11 16.71 5.55
C ARG A 20 8.70 16.91 6.10
N GLY A 21 8.15 15.93 6.80
CA GLY A 21 6.81 16.00 7.36
C GLY A 21 6.74 16.58 8.78
N LYS A 22 7.88 16.73 9.48
CA LYS A 22 7.93 17.37 10.80
C LYS A 22 7.57 18.88 10.78
N GLY A 23 7.78 19.56 9.65
CA GLY A 23 7.51 21.00 9.49
C GLY A 23 6.08 21.34 9.08
N ILE A 24 5.21 20.36 8.82
CA ILE A 24 3.85 20.60 8.36
C ILE A 24 2.84 20.37 9.49
N ARG A 25 1.87 21.29 9.62
CA ARG A 25 0.68 21.03 10.43
C ARG A 25 -0.17 19.96 9.72
N LEU A 26 -0.13 18.75 10.26
CA LEU A 26 -0.96 17.62 9.84
C LEU A 26 -2.32 17.70 10.53
N ILE A 27 -3.40 17.55 9.76
CA ILE A 27 -4.76 17.40 10.25
C ILE A 27 -5.23 16.01 9.84
N GLN A 28 -5.49 15.16 10.83
CA GLN A 28 -6.06 13.83 10.62
C GLN A 28 -7.52 13.87 10.99
N MET A 29 -8.36 13.36 10.09
CA MET A 29 -9.79 13.29 10.36
C MET A 29 -10.36 12.02 9.74
N HIS A 30 -11.44 11.53 10.34
CA HIS A 30 -12.23 10.46 9.75
C HIS A 30 -13.03 11.03 8.57
N LYS A 31 -13.21 10.21 7.52
CA LYS A 31 -13.93 10.60 6.29
C LYS A 31 -13.29 11.77 5.56
N ALA A 32 -11.95 11.82 5.54
CA ALA A 32 -11.23 12.92 4.93
C ALA A 32 -11.42 13.01 3.41
N GLU A 33 -12.00 11.99 2.75
CA GLU A 33 -12.39 12.00 1.34
C GLU A 33 -13.40 13.09 0.96
N GLN A 34 -14.06 13.73 1.93
CA GLN A 34 -14.84 14.95 1.67
C GLN A 34 -13.96 16.10 1.15
N ASN A 35 -12.66 16.08 1.44
CA ASN A 35 -11.69 16.98 0.84
C ASN A 35 -11.24 16.45 -0.52
N ILE A 36 -11.41 17.26 -1.57
CA ILE A 36 -11.09 16.90 -2.96
C ILE A 36 -9.62 16.47 -3.11
N ALA A 37 -8.67 17.11 -2.39
CA ALA A 37 -7.26 16.75 -2.47
C ALA A 37 -7.00 15.36 -1.87
N VAL A 38 -7.68 15.01 -0.78
CA VAL A 38 -7.58 13.67 -0.16
C VAL A 38 -8.22 12.62 -1.07
N ALA A 39 -9.40 12.89 -1.64
CA ALA A 39 -10.03 12.00 -2.59
C ALA A 39 -9.16 11.75 -3.84
N ALA A 40 -8.54 12.81 -4.38
CA ALA A 40 -7.62 12.71 -5.51
C ALA A 40 -6.37 11.88 -5.14
N ALA A 41 -5.80 12.10 -3.95
CA ALA A 41 -4.70 11.28 -3.46
C ALA A 41 -5.09 9.79 -3.37
N SER A 42 -6.29 9.47 -2.87
CA SER A 42 -6.78 8.09 -2.81
C SER A 42 -7.02 7.47 -4.18
N VAL A 43 -7.41 8.25 -5.19
CA VAL A 43 -7.49 7.77 -6.58
C VAL A 43 -6.10 7.47 -7.15
N LEU A 44 -5.14 8.39 -6.96
CA LEU A 44 -3.76 8.21 -7.44
C LEU A 44 -3.07 7.02 -6.78
N ALA A 45 -3.25 6.85 -5.47
CA ALA A 45 -2.70 5.72 -4.72
C ALA A 45 -3.24 4.39 -5.26
N ARG A 46 -4.56 4.29 -5.49
CA ARG A 46 -5.18 3.09 -6.07
C ARG A 46 -4.70 2.80 -7.49
N ALA A 47 -4.59 3.82 -8.34
CA ALA A 47 -4.08 3.66 -9.69
C ALA A 47 -2.62 3.14 -9.68
N ARG A 48 -1.77 3.70 -8.82
CA ARG A 48 -0.38 3.24 -8.66
C ARG A 48 -0.29 1.81 -8.13
N PHE A 49 -1.15 1.45 -7.16
CA PHE A 49 -1.24 0.09 -6.66
C PHE A 49 -1.55 -0.91 -7.78
N LEU A 50 -2.54 -0.62 -8.63
CA LEU A 50 -2.92 -1.50 -9.75
C LEU A 50 -1.78 -1.67 -10.77
N VAL A 51 -1.11 -0.57 -11.14
CA VAL A 51 0.06 -0.63 -12.03
C VAL A 51 1.17 -1.47 -11.42
N LYS A 52 1.48 -1.25 -10.13
CA LYS A 52 2.54 -2.01 -9.44
C LYS A 52 2.20 -3.50 -9.36
N LEU A 53 0.93 -3.83 -9.07
CA LEU A 53 0.44 -5.21 -9.02
C LEU A 53 0.55 -5.91 -10.39
N SER A 54 0.20 -5.21 -11.48
CA SER A 54 0.35 -5.74 -12.84
C SER A 54 1.81 -6.01 -13.17
N ASN A 55 2.69 -5.05 -12.92
CA ASN A 55 4.12 -5.20 -13.19
C ASN A 55 4.73 -6.35 -12.39
N LEU A 56 4.33 -6.53 -11.12
CA LEU A 56 4.77 -7.66 -10.30
C LEU A 56 4.25 -9.00 -10.82
N SER A 57 3.00 -9.03 -11.29
CA SER A 57 2.40 -10.22 -11.89
C SER A 57 3.17 -10.66 -13.13
N GLU A 58 3.57 -9.70 -13.98
CA GLU A 58 4.41 -9.93 -15.15
C GLU A 58 5.83 -10.37 -14.76
N GLU A 59 6.50 -9.64 -13.86
CA GLU A 59 7.88 -9.89 -13.42
C GLU A 59 8.07 -11.32 -12.88
N TYR A 60 7.10 -11.81 -12.10
CA TYR A 60 7.15 -13.14 -11.49
C TYR A 60 6.33 -14.20 -12.22
N SER A 61 5.69 -13.82 -13.35
CA SER A 61 4.84 -14.68 -14.17
C SER A 61 3.81 -15.46 -13.34
N ILE A 62 3.18 -14.76 -12.37
CA ILE A 62 2.18 -15.31 -11.47
C ILE A 62 0.96 -14.40 -11.43
N ASP A 63 -0.23 -14.98 -11.31
CA ASP A 63 -1.43 -14.18 -11.06
C ASP A 63 -1.44 -13.68 -9.61
N LEU A 64 -1.66 -12.38 -9.43
CA LEU A 64 -1.74 -11.72 -8.13
C LEU A 64 -3.17 -11.23 -7.91
N PRO A 65 -4.07 -12.13 -7.44
CA PRO A 65 -5.45 -11.75 -7.19
C PRO A 65 -5.53 -10.70 -6.08
N LYS A 66 -6.43 -9.72 -6.25
CA LYS A 66 -6.68 -8.68 -5.27
C LYS A 66 -7.38 -9.25 -4.03
N GLY A 67 -7.12 -8.65 -2.86
CA GLY A 67 -7.79 -8.99 -1.60
C GLY A 67 -7.03 -10.03 -0.78
N ALA A 68 -7.77 -10.82 0.01
CA ALA A 68 -7.21 -11.82 0.93
C ALA A 68 -7.99 -13.16 0.84
N SER A 69 -8.35 -13.57 -0.38
CA SER A 69 -9.08 -14.82 -0.62
C SER A 69 -8.15 -16.05 -0.54
N GLN A 70 -8.73 -17.26 -0.52
CA GLN A 70 -7.91 -18.49 -0.59
C GLN A 70 -7.03 -18.56 -1.85
N ALA A 71 -7.45 -17.92 -2.96
CA ALA A 71 -6.66 -17.83 -4.17
C ALA A 71 -5.33 -17.07 -3.94
N VAL A 72 -5.32 -16.06 -3.07
CA VAL A 72 -4.11 -15.34 -2.69
C VAL A 72 -3.14 -16.27 -1.96
N VAL A 73 -3.64 -17.07 -1.02
CA VAL A 73 -2.82 -18.04 -0.26
C VAL A 73 -2.23 -19.11 -1.16
N GLN A 74 -3.00 -19.61 -2.13
CA GLN A 74 -2.52 -20.61 -3.09
C GLN A 74 -1.44 -20.05 -4.02
N ASN A 75 -1.63 -18.83 -4.55
CA ASN A 75 -0.61 -18.18 -5.37
C ASN A 75 0.64 -17.82 -4.55
N ALA A 76 0.48 -17.40 -3.30
CA ALA A 76 1.61 -17.18 -2.40
C ALA A 76 2.45 -18.44 -2.18
N LYS A 77 1.82 -19.60 -1.97
CA LYS A 77 2.53 -20.90 -1.88
C LYS A 77 3.26 -21.23 -3.18
N ARG A 78 2.57 -21.11 -4.31
CA ARG A 78 3.14 -21.34 -5.64
C ARG A 78 4.34 -20.43 -5.92
N PHE A 79 4.28 -19.17 -5.50
CA PHE A 79 5.39 -18.23 -5.61
C PHE A 79 6.62 -18.74 -4.87
N VAL A 80 6.45 -19.17 -3.61
CA VAL A 80 7.56 -19.70 -2.80
C VAL A 80 8.15 -20.95 -3.42
N ASP A 81 7.32 -21.84 -3.96
CA ASP A 81 7.76 -23.08 -4.60
C ASP A 81 8.60 -22.82 -5.86
N VAL A 82 8.26 -21.78 -6.64
CA VAL A 82 8.94 -21.45 -7.91
C VAL A 82 10.16 -20.54 -7.70
N HIS A 83 10.05 -19.54 -6.83
CA HIS A 83 11.03 -18.44 -6.72
C HIS A 83 11.84 -18.46 -5.41
N GLY A 84 11.50 -19.35 -4.47
CA GLY A 84 12.14 -19.47 -3.17
C GLY A 84 11.63 -18.48 -2.12
N ARG A 85 11.86 -18.81 -0.85
CA ARG A 85 11.38 -18.02 0.31
C ARG A 85 12.06 -16.66 0.44
N GLU A 86 13.30 -16.50 -0.04
CA GLU A 86 14.03 -15.23 0.03
C GLU A 86 13.36 -14.13 -0.80
N LYS A 87 13.00 -14.45 -2.05
CA LYS A 87 12.26 -13.52 -2.92
C LYS A 87 10.86 -13.21 -2.38
N TYR A 88 10.23 -14.15 -1.68
CA TYR A 88 8.92 -13.96 -1.06
C TYR A 88 8.95 -12.93 0.08
N LEU A 89 10.03 -12.88 0.87
CA LEU A 89 10.16 -11.87 1.94
C LEU A 89 10.32 -10.46 1.36
N GLY A 90 11.06 -10.30 0.27
CA GLY A 90 11.12 -9.04 -0.48
C GLY A 90 9.77 -8.67 -1.12
N PHE A 91 9.03 -9.67 -1.60
CA PHE A 91 7.71 -9.51 -2.19
C PHE A 91 6.64 -9.06 -1.17
N TYR A 92 6.66 -9.60 0.05
CA TYR A 92 5.73 -9.20 1.13
C TYR A 92 5.95 -7.77 1.62
N SER A 93 7.18 -7.27 1.55
CA SER A 93 7.52 -5.90 1.98
C SER A 93 7.14 -4.82 0.94
N LEU A 94 6.69 -5.21 -0.25
CA LEU A 94 6.31 -4.29 -1.33
C LEU A 94 4.86 -3.80 -1.24
N PHE A 95 4.08 -4.33 -0.30
CA PHE A 95 2.70 -3.97 0.00
C PHE A 95 2.58 -3.46 1.43
#